data_AF-A0A7J9R808-F1
#
_entry.id   AF-A0A7J9R808-F1
#
_cell.length_a   1.000
_cell.length_b   1.000
_cell.length_c   1.000
_cell.angle_alpha   90.00
_cell.angle_beta   90.00
_cell.angle_gamma   90.00
#
_symmetry.space_group_name_H-M   'P 1'
#
loop_
_entity.id
_entity.type
_entity.pdbx_description
1 polymer ?
#
loop_
_entity_poly.entity_id
_entity_poly.type
_entity_poly.pdbx_seq_one_letter_code
_entity_poly.pdbx_strand_id
1 'polypeptide(L)'
;MNLKATYSKNSPRRVIRLYLKNKFSVLAYLRKKKVKDQQYLYLVESLWDSKRKTSKQTIIKYLGKESSVTIDDIPENYRNSDKITNYFTTQKYFQPKNHYETITKTREDLLLSLKEGDVTGAYSLYEGYEKVYGSEEFLEKVLKPTIVKIEKIQQKQENSLVTQTVCYRYAEDLISKILENSTLKIKNKKILICLPYGEQHTIGSKVIASELSLKGNMVYTLHPFTSTLEILETINEKIPDCVLISVTLEDNILSAKRLSEKIQENYKNPIFIGGQAFRDKNPLEKKFVNEEKLGKICKLINSKKIQENKSLRKNVF
;
A
#
# COMPACT_ATOMS: atom_id res chain seq x y z
N MET A 1 58.29 -48.64 29.93
CA MET A 1 57.83 -47.95 31.17
C MET A 1 56.33 -47.73 31.03
N ASN A 2 55.53 -48.48 31.77
CA ASN A 2 54.07 -48.52 31.69
C ASN A 2 53.45 -47.37 32.48
N LEU A 3 52.54 -46.61 31.87
CA LEU A 3 51.56 -45.79 32.59
C LEU A 3 50.16 -46.11 32.05
N LYS A 4 49.34 -46.70 32.95
CA LYS A 4 47.91 -46.91 32.78
C LYS A 4 47.21 -45.54 32.70
N ALA A 5 46.37 -45.35 31.69
CA ALA A 5 45.31 -44.35 31.71
C ALA A 5 43.96 -45.09 31.65
N THR A 6 43.16 -44.85 32.68
CA THR A 6 41.81 -45.36 32.87
C THR A 6 40.86 -44.90 31.77
N TYR A 7 40.25 -45.85 31.06
CA TYR A 7 39.17 -45.59 30.10
C TYR A 7 37.88 -45.21 30.85
N SER A 8 37.50 -43.93 30.77
CA SER A 8 36.15 -43.46 31.10
C SER A 8 35.23 -43.67 29.88
N LYS A 9 34.18 -44.47 30.08
CA LYS A 9 33.16 -44.83 29.10
C LYS A 9 32.27 -43.62 28.75
N ASN A 10 32.67 -42.80 27.77
CA ASN A 10 31.73 -41.93 27.06
C ASN A 10 31.77 -42.26 25.57
N SER A 11 30.89 -43.19 25.17
CA SER A 11 30.77 -43.61 23.77
C SER A 11 30.10 -42.50 22.93
N PRO A 12 30.64 -42.17 21.74
CA PRO A 12 30.07 -41.18 20.82
C PRO A 12 28.61 -41.47 20.46
N ARG A 13 28.19 -42.74 20.54
CA ARG A 13 26.81 -43.16 20.26
C ARG A 13 25.81 -42.61 21.28
N ARG A 14 26.21 -42.33 22.53
CA ARG A 14 25.29 -41.72 23.53
C ARG A 14 25.09 -40.23 23.26
N VAL A 15 26.14 -39.51 22.91
CA VAL A 15 26.08 -38.08 22.54
C VAL A 15 25.29 -37.90 21.25
N ILE A 16 25.53 -38.73 20.24
CA ILE A 16 24.78 -38.71 18.97
C ILE A 16 23.30 -39.08 19.20
N ARG A 17 22.97 -39.97 20.14
CA ARG A 17 21.58 -40.32 20.46
C ARG A 17 20.84 -39.22 21.23
N LEU A 18 21.53 -38.40 22.03
CA LEU A 18 20.97 -37.16 22.60
C LEU A 18 20.84 -36.06 21.54
N TYR A 19 21.84 -35.91 20.66
CA TYR A 19 21.81 -34.93 19.57
C TYR A 19 20.73 -35.24 18.52
N LEU A 20 20.50 -36.52 18.21
CA LEU A 20 19.45 -36.98 17.29
C LEU A 20 18.05 -37.00 17.95
N LYS A 21 17.95 -37.16 19.28
CA LYS A 21 16.67 -36.97 19.99
C LYS A 21 16.19 -35.51 19.92
N ASN A 22 17.12 -34.55 19.91
CA ASN A 22 16.81 -33.12 19.73
C ASN A 22 16.55 -32.71 18.27
N LYS A 23 16.74 -33.62 17.30
CA LYS A 23 16.57 -33.35 15.87
C LYS A 23 15.42 -34.12 15.21
N PHE A 24 14.56 -34.78 16.01
CA PHE A 24 13.17 -34.91 15.60
C PHE A 24 12.55 -33.54 15.79
N SER A 25 12.64 -32.73 14.74
CA SER A 25 11.98 -31.44 14.66
C SER A 25 10.51 -31.65 15.00
N VAL A 26 10.14 -31.27 16.22
CA VAL A 26 8.75 -31.18 16.63
C VAL A 26 8.15 -30.14 15.71
N LEU A 27 7.46 -30.60 14.67
CA LEU A 27 6.96 -29.75 13.61
C LEU A 27 5.68 -29.09 14.14
N ALA A 28 5.86 -28.02 14.90
CA ALA A 28 4.78 -27.25 15.50
C ALA A 28 4.21 -26.24 14.49
N TYR A 29 2.88 -26.14 14.44
CA TYR A 29 2.16 -25.23 13.57
C TYR A 29 0.80 -24.85 14.16
N LEU A 30 0.16 -23.86 13.54
CA LEU A 30 -1.16 -23.39 13.94
C LEU A 30 -2.26 -24.13 13.18
N ARG A 31 -3.19 -24.73 13.93
CA ARG A 31 -4.36 -25.42 13.40
C ARG A 31 -5.62 -24.62 13.70
N LYS A 32 -6.45 -24.43 12.67
CA LYS A 32 -7.77 -23.81 12.77
C LYS A 32 -8.83 -24.84 13.07
N LYS A 33 -9.77 -24.49 13.94
CA LYS A 33 -11.02 -25.23 14.15
C LYS A 33 -12.20 -24.27 14.05
N LYS A 34 -13.14 -24.58 13.17
CA LYS A 34 -14.40 -23.83 13.05
C LYS A 34 -15.44 -24.45 14.00
N VAL A 35 -16.06 -23.62 14.83
CA VAL A 35 -17.18 -24.01 15.69
C VAL A 35 -18.27 -22.96 15.48
N LYS A 36 -19.42 -23.38 14.93
CA LYS A 36 -20.45 -22.46 14.41
C LYS A 36 -19.83 -21.48 13.40
N ASP A 37 -20.05 -20.17 13.57
CA ASP A 37 -19.50 -19.10 12.72
C ASP A 37 -18.17 -18.50 13.22
N GLN A 38 -17.56 -19.10 14.25
CA GLN A 38 -16.29 -18.60 14.81
C GLN A 38 -15.14 -19.59 14.55
N GLN A 39 -13.96 -19.02 14.30
CA GLN A 39 -12.72 -19.77 14.09
C GLN A 39 -11.83 -19.63 15.33
N TYR A 40 -11.20 -20.74 15.70
CA TYR A 40 -10.37 -20.86 16.88
C TYR A 40 -9.00 -21.45 16.52
N LEU A 41 -7.97 -20.99 17.21
CA LEU A 41 -6.60 -21.42 17.00
C LEU A 41 -6.07 -22.34 18.10
N TYR A 42 -5.33 -23.34 17.64
CA TYR A 42 -4.62 -24.29 18.47
C TYR A 42 -3.18 -24.36 17.98
N LEU A 43 -2.24 -24.27 18.91
CA LEU A 43 -0.86 -24.68 18.67
C LEU A 43 -0.80 -26.20 18.74
N VAL A 44 -0.37 -26.84 17.66
CA VAL A 44 -0.30 -28.31 17.56
C VAL A 44 1.10 -28.74 17.15
N GLU A 45 1.51 -29.90 17.64
CA GLU A 45 2.71 -30.59 17.19
C GLU A 45 2.34 -31.85 16.40
N SER A 46 3.14 -32.15 15.38
CA SER A 46 3.06 -33.41 14.65
C SER A 46 4.16 -34.36 15.12
N LEU A 47 3.78 -35.44 15.80
CA LEU A 47 4.67 -36.50 16.24
C LEU A 47 4.50 -37.73 15.34
N TRP A 48 5.59 -38.35 14.91
CA TRP A 48 5.53 -39.58 14.12
C TRP A 48 5.15 -40.78 15.00
N ASP A 49 4.07 -41.48 14.65
CA ASP A 49 3.68 -42.74 15.29
C ASP A 49 4.25 -43.91 14.49
N SER A 50 5.34 -44.49 14.98
CA SER A 50 6.03 -45.60 14.33
C SER A 50 5.22 -46.90 14.29
N LYS A 51 4.24 -47.08 15.18
CA LYS A 51 3.38 -48.27 15.21
C LYS A 51 2.30 -48.20 14.14
N ARG A 52 1.70 -47.01 13.97
CA ARG A 52 0.64 -46.77 12.98
C ARG A 52 1.18 -46.33 11.62
N LYS A 53 2.49 -46.05 11.51
CA LYS A 53 3.16 -45.49 10.33
C LYS A 53 2.49 -44.20 9.82
N THR A 54 2.00 -43.38 10.73
CA THR A 54 1.30 -42.11 10.43
C THR A 54 1.74 -41.03 11.41
N SER A 55 1.62 -39.76 11.03
CA SER A 55 1.76 -38.66 11.98
C SER A 55 0.52 -38.54 12.88
N LYS A 56 0.75 -38.39 14.19
CA LYS A 56 -0.26 -38.08 15.19
C LYS A 56 -0.10 -36.62 15.62
N GLN A 57 -1.22 -35.89 15.63
CA GLN A 57 -1.25 -34.51 16.09
C GLN A 57 -1.56 -34.46 17.58
N THR A 58 -0.75 -33.71 18.34
CA THR A 58 -1.02 -33.40 19.74
C THR A 58 -1.27 -31.90 19.88
N ILE A 59 -2.29 -31.53 20.67
CA ILE A 59 -2.56 -30.13 20.98
C ILE A 59 -1.60 -29.71 22.08
N ILE A 60 -0.78 -28.70 21.79
CA ILE A 60 0.10 -28.07 22.78
C ILE A 60 -0.69 -27.07 23.60
N LYS A 61 -1.40 -26.16 22.92
CA LYS A 61 -2.11 -25.06 23.59
C LYS A 61 -3.32 -24.62 22.78
N TYR A 62 -4.43 -24.36 23.47
CA TYR A 62 -5.54 -23.59 22.92
C TYR A 62 -5.20 -22.10 23.01
N LEU A 63 -5.21 -21.40 21.89
CA LEU A 63 -4.80 -20.00 21.82
C LEU A 63 -5.98 -19.04 21.93
N GLY A 64 -7.18 -19.47 21.53
CA GLY A 64 -8.38 -18.64 21.60
C GLY A 64 -9.04 -18.40 20.25
N LYS A 65 -9.86 -17.34 20.18
CA LYS A 65 -10.49 -16.91 18.93
C LYS A 65 -9.42 -16.44 17.96
N GLU A 66 -9.49 -16.90 16.73
CA GLU A 66 -8.48 -16.63 15.72
C GLU A 66 -8.24 -15.13 15.49
N SER A 67 -9.29 -14.31 15.61
CA SER A 67 -9.21 -12.85 15.44
C SER A 67 -8.45 -12.10 16.55
N SER A 68 -8.16 -12.74 17.69
CA SER A 68 -7.54 -12.10 18.85
C SER A 68 -6.16 -12.65 19.22
N VAL A 69 -5.72 -13.74 18.59
CA VAL A 69 -4.47 -14.45 18.94
C VAL A 69 -3.26 -13.80 18.27
N THR A 70 -2.29 -13.33 19.06
CA THR A 70 -1.04 -12.70 18.62
C THR A 70 0.15 -13.69 18.65
N ILE A 71 1.29 -13.28 18.09
CA ILE A 71 2.53 -14.04 18.22
C ILE A 71 2.99 -14.15 19.69
N ASP A 72 2.59 -13.21 20.55
CA ASP A 72 2.93 -13.22 21.97
C ASP A 72 2.16 -14.28 22.77
N ASP A 73 1.00 -14.71 22.27
CA ASP A 73 0.24 -15.81 22.88
C ASP A 73 0.93 -17.18 22.69
N ILE A 74 1.91 -17.25 21.77
CA ILE A 74 2.71 -18.43 21.49
C ILE A 74 3.88 -18.53 22.47
N PRO A 75 4.11 -19.71 23.07
CA PRO A 75 5.27 -19.92 23.93
C PRO A 75 6.58 -19.68 23.16
N GLU A 76 7.54 -19.02 23.81
CA GLU A 76 8.77 -18.49 23.21
C GLU A 76 9.56 -19.54 22.41
N ASN A 77 9.61 -20.78 22.90
CA ASN A 77 10.28 -21.91 22.26
C ASN A 77 9.67 -22.34 20.91
N TYR A 78 8.49 -21.86 20.53
CA TYR A 78 7.85 -22.13 19.24
C TYR A 78 7.78 -20.90 18.31
N ARG A 79 8.16 -19.70 18.78
CA ARG A 79 8.06 -18.46 17.97
C ARG A 79 9.01 -18.44 16.77
N ASN A 80 10.15 -19.13 16.87
CA ASN A 80 11.16 -19.20 15.80
C ASN A 80 10.86 -20.26 14.71
N SER A 81 9.66 -20.84 14.70
CA SER A 81 9.25 -21.79 13.66
C SER A 81 8.81 -21.04 12.41
N ASP A 82 9.45 -21.29 11.27
CA ASP A 82 9.09 -20.68 9.98
C ASP A 82 7.61 -20.84 9.64
N LYS A 83 6.99 -21.96 10.02
CA LYS A 83 5.55 -22.21 9.78
C LYS A 83 4.65 -21.33 10.65
N ILE A 84 5.09 -20.99 11.85
CA ILE A 84 4.37 -20.13 12.78
C ILE A 84 4.58 -18.68 12.39
N THR A 85 5.82 -18.26 12.13
CA THR A 85 6.14 -16.93 11.61
C THR A 85 5.39 -16.67 10.30
N ASN A 86 5.45 -17.60 9.34
CA ASN A 86 4.72 -17.48 8.08
C ASN A 86 3.21 -17.39 8.27
N TYR A 87 2.65 -18.06 9.28
CA TYR A 87 1.21 -17.95 9.57
C TYR A 87 0.79 -16.52 9.91
N PHE A 88 1.64 -15.78 10.63
CA PHE A 88 1.38 -14.37 10.95
C PHE A 88 1.81 -13.40 9.85
N THR A 89 2.69 -13.80 8.92
CA THR A 89 3.19 -12.91 7.84
C THR A 89 2.52 -13.11 6.48
N THR A 90 2.11 -14.32 6.09
CA THR A 90 1.74 -14.67 4.69
C THR A 90 0.23 -14.79 4.40
N GLN A 91 -0.54 -13.76 4.75
CA GLN A 91 -1.94 -13.55 4.33
C GLN A 91 -3.04 -14.25 5.18
N LYS A 92 -4.04 -13.43 5.53
CA LYS A 92 -5.33 -13.67 6.24
C LYS A 92 -5.42 -13.42 7.75
N TYR A 93 -4.33 -13.22 8.49
CA TYR A 93 -4.40 -12.89 9.93
C TYR A 93 -3.66 -11.60 10.27
N PHE A 94 -4.08 -10.56 9.57
CA PHE A 94 -3.94 -9.19 10.00
C PHE A 94 -4.51 -9.04 11.41
N GLN A 95 -3.67 -8.67 12.37
CA GLN A 95 -4.12 -8.29 13.70
C GLN A 95 -4.62 -6.84 13.64
N PRO A 96 -5.93 -6.56 13.82
CA PRO A 96 -6.43 -5.20 13.67
C PRO A 96 -5.78 -4.22 14.64
N LYS A 97 -5.43 -4.69 15.85
CA LYS A 97 -4.77 -3.90 16.88
C LYS A 97 -3.34 -3.53 16.48
N ASN A 98 -2.50 -4.53 16.16
CA ASN A 98 -1.11 -4.27 15.78
C ASN A 98 -1.00 -3.55 14.43
N HIS A 99 -1.92 -3.79 13.48
CA HIS A 99 -1.91 -3.07 12.22
C HIS A 99 -2.37 -1.62 12.36
N TYR A 100 -3.43 -1.35 13.14
CA TYR A 100 -3.84 0.04 13.41
C TYR A 100 -2.73 0.80 14.15
N GLU A 101 -2.10 0.17 15.15
CA GLU A 101 -0.93 0.72 15.85
C GLU A 101 0.23 0.96 14.87
N THR A 102 0.51 0.02 13.97
CA THR A 102 1.55 0.19 12.93
C THR A 102 1.22 1.35 12.01
N ILE A 103 0.01 1.43 11.43
CA ILE A 103 -0.40 2.58 10.61
C ILE A 103 -0.20 3.88 11.39
N THR A 104 -0.64 3.92 12.65
CA THR A 104 -0.64 5.14 13.46
C THR A 104 0.78 5.60 13.73
N LYS A 105 1.65 4.68 14.15
CA LYS A 105 3.07 4.94 14.34
C LYS A 105 3.76 5.36 13.04
N THR A 106 3.58 4.62 11.95
CA THR A 106 4.18 4.97 10.65
C THR A 106 3.70 6.34 10.16
N ARG A 107 2.44 6.74 10.41
CA ARG A 107 1.97 8.10 10.07
C ARG A 107 2.68 9.18 10.87
N GLU A 108 2.93 8.94 12.16
CA GLU A 108 3.62 9.89 13.05
C GLU A 108 5.09 10.00 12.68
N ASP A 109 5.78 8.88 12.53
CA ASP A 109 7.18 8.81 12.12
C ASP A 109 7.36 9.45 10.73
N LEU A 110 6.46 9.15 9.78
CA LEU A 110 6.50 9.76 8.45
C LEU A 110 6.31 11.29 8.54
N LEU A 111 5.36 11.77 9.34
CA LEU A 111 5.15 13.20 9.51
C LEU A 111 6.40 13.89 10.10
N LEU A 112 7.08 13.23 11.04
CA LEU A 112 8.32 13.74 11.62
C LEU A 112 9.43 13.82 10.56
N SER A 113 9.68 12.74 9.83
CA SER A 113 10.68 12.73 8.74
C SER A 113 10.41 13.82 7.70
N LEU A 114 9.14 14.04 7.32
CA LEU A 114 8.77 15.09 6.36
C LEU A 114 8.99 16.51 6.91
N LYS A 115 8.82 16.73 8.21
CA LYS A 115 9.11 18.03 8.85
C LYS A 115 10.61 18.30 8.94
N GLU A 116 11.40 17.27 9.19
CA GLU A 116 12.86 17.35 9.36
C GLU A 116 13.61 17.29 8.02
N GLY A 117 12.91 16.98 6.93
CA GLY A 117 13.51 16.82 5.60
C GLY A 117 14.30 15.53 5.41
N ASP A 118 14.05 14.53 6.25
CA ASP A 118 14.66 13.22 6.15
C ASP A 118 13.93 12.32 5.15
N VAL A 119 14.17 12.56 3.86
CA VAL A 119 13.63 11.74 2.76
C VAL A 119 14.16 10.29 2.83
N THR A 120 15.34 10.08 3.39
CA THR A 120 15.94 8.74 3.50
C THR A 120 15.25 7.91 4.56
N GLY A 121 15.00 8.47 5.74
CA GLY A 121 14.18 7.85 6.78
C GLY A 121 12.74 7.64 6.32
N ALA A 122 12.13 8.64 5.67
CA ALA A 122 10.80 8.51 5.09
C ALA A 122 10.70 7.35 4.09
N TYR A 123 11.70 7.17 3.23
CA TYR A 123 11.76 6.04 2.30
C TYR A 123 11.97 4.70 3.00
N SER A 124 12.78 4.67 4.07
CA SER A 124 13.01 3.46 4.86
C SER A 124 11.74 2.99 5.58
N LEU A 125 10.92 3.94 6.06
CA LEU A 125 9.58 3.67 6.60
C LEU A 125 8.66 3.08 5.53
N TYR A 126 8.67 3.64 4.32
CA TYR A 126 7.93 3.08 3.18
C TYR A 126 8.37 1.66 2.87
N GLU A 127 9.68 1.42 2.73
CA GLU A 127 10.22 0.11 2.34
C GLU A 127 9.88 -0.97 3.38
N GLY A 128 9.98 -0.64 4.67
CA GLY A 128 9.58 -1.54 5.76
C GLY A 128 8.09 -1.87 5.74
N TYR A 129 7.24 -0.86 5.49
CA TYR A 129 5.79 -1.03 5.43
C TYR A 129 5.34 -1.82 4.19
N GLU A 130 5.92 -1.51 3.03
CA GLU A 130 5.61 -2.10 1.73
C GLU A 130 5.85 -3.62 1.73
N LYS A 131 6.96 -4.07 2.31
CA LYS A 131 7.28 -5.50 2.43
C LYS A 131 6.21 -6.33 3.15
N VAL A 132 5.44 -5.70 4.04
CA VAL A 132 4.43 -6.38 4.87
C VAL A 132 3.01 -6.17 4.34
N TYR A 133 2.68 -4.94 3.93
CA TYR A 133 1.31 -4.52 3.62
C TYR A 133 1.13 -4.06 2.16
N GLY A 134 2.23 -3.83 1.43
CA GLY A 134 2.24 -3.39 0.04
C GLY A 134 2.11 -1.87 -0.16
N SER A 135 2.53 -1.40 -1.33
CA SER A 135 2.59 0.02 -1.66
C SER A 135 1.21 0.69 -1.71
N GLU A 136 0.19 0.01 -2.23
CA GLU A 136 -1.19 0.54 -2.32
C GLU A 136 -1.75 0.84 -0.92
N GLU A 137 -1.47 -0.03 0.05
CA GLU A 137 -1.90 0.18 1.43
C GLU A 137 -1.14 1.33 2.08
N PHE A 138 0.16 1.47 1.83
CA PHE A 138 0.94 2.62 2.29
C PHE A 138 0.39 3.96 1.76
N LEU A 139 0.15 4.06 0.45
CA LEU A 139 -0.34 5.30 -0.16
C LEU A 139 -1.70 5.71 0.41
N GLU A 140 -2.63 4.76 0.55
CA GLU A 140 -4.00 5.05 0.99
C GLU A 140 -4.13 5.18 2.52
N LYS A 141 -3.40 4.37 3.30
CA LYS A 141 -3.54 4.33 4.76
C LYS A 141 -2.50 5.12 5.51
N VAL A 142 -1.33 5.41 4.93
CA VAL A 142 -0.26 6.15 5.61
C VAL A 142 -0.08 7.52 4.97
N LEU A 143 0.34 7.57 3.70
CA LEU A 143 0.75 8.83 3.05
C LEU A 143 -0.40 9.83 2.95
N LYS A 144 -1.55 9.43 2.41
CA LYS A 144 -2.70 10.32 2.22
C LYS A 144 -3.22 10.90 3.55
N PRO A 145 -3.42 10.12 4.63
CA PRO A 145 -3.73 10.68 5.95
C PRO A 145 -2.64 11.60 6.52
N THR A 146 -1.36 11.33 6.26
CA THR A 146 -0.26 12.23 6.65
C THR A 146 -0.32 13.56 5.90
N ILE A 147 -0.63 13.56 4.60
CA ILE A 147 -0.88 14.78 3.82
C ILE A 147 -2.02 15.60 4.41
N VAL A 148 -3.13 14.97 4.77
CA VAL A 148 -4.26 15.65 5.46
C VAL A 148 -3.84 16.19 6.84
N LYS A 149 -2.90 15.54 7.54
CA LYS A 149 -2.35 16.09 8.79
C LYS A 149 -1.46 17.31 8.53
N ILE A 150 -0.69 17.33 7.44
CA ILE A 150 0.13 18.49 7.03
C ILE A 150 -0.76 19.70 6.77
N GLU A 151 -1.87 19.53 6.03
CA GLU A 151 -2.89 20.57 5.80
C GLU A 151 -3.41 21.19 7.12
N LYS A 152 -3.50 20.39 8.18
CA LYS A 152 -4.01 20.79 9.50
C LYS A 152 -2.96 21.39 10.44
N ILE A 153 -1.69 21.52 10.03
CA ILE A 153 -0.68 22.26 10.79
C ILE A 153 -1.19 23.70 10.94
N GLN A 154 -1.66 24.04 12.14
CA GLN A 154 -2.49 25.22 12.42
C GLN A 154 -1.81 26.53 11.98
N GLN A 155 -2.60 27.38 11.32
CA GLN A 155 -2.29 28.74 10.86
C GLN A 155 -1.95 29.75 11.98
N LYS A 156 -1.82 29.31 13.24
CA LYS A 156 -1.57 30.18 14.41
C LYS A 156 -0.09 30.37 14.78
N GLN A 157 0.82 29.68 14.11
CA GLN A 157 2.27 29.89 14.25
C GLN A 157 2.80 30.58 12.99
N GLU A 158 3.64 31.60 13.16
CA GLU A 158 4.24 32.41 12.07
C GLU A 158 4.91 31.54 10.98
N ASN A 159 5.39 30.34 11.32
CA ASN A 159 6.09 29.44 10.40
C ASN A 159 5.21 28.34 9.79
N SER A 160 3.89 28.33 10.03
CA SER A 160 3.00 27.24 9.61
C SER A 160 3.01 26.99 8.10
N LEU A 161 2.97 28.04 7.27
CA LEU A 161 3.05 27.93 5.81
C LEU A 161 4.40 27.38 5.32
N VAL A 162 5.49 27.84 5.94
CA VAL A 162 6.85 27.36 5.64
C VAL A 162 6.95 25.87 5.97
N THR A 163 6.49 25.45 7.15
CA THR A 163 6.49 24.04 7.54
C THR A 163 5.65 23.18 6.60
N GLN A 164 4.45 23.64 6.21
CA GLN A 164 3.62 22.93 5.25
C GLN A 164 4.33 22.77 3.90
N THR A 165 4.91 23.85 3.38
CA THR A 165 5.64 23.85 2.10
C THR A 165 6.81 22.87 2.13
N VAL A 166 7.58 22.88 3.21
CA VAL A 166 8.69 21.95 3.44
C VAL A 166 8.19 20.50 3.46
N CYS A 167 7.13 20.21 4.24
CA CYS A 167 6.56 18.87 4.31
C CYS A 167 6.05 18.38 2.94
N TYR A 168 5.38 19.24 2.17
CA TYR A 168 4.91 18.89 0.83
C TYR A 168 6.06 18.57 -0.11
N ARG A 169 7.11 19.40 -0.13
CA ARG A 169 8.31 19.16 -0.95
C ARG A 169 8.91 17.79 -0.65
N TYR A 170 9.12 17.46 0.62
CA TYR A 170 9.70 16.18 0.99
C TYR A 170 8.76 15.00 0.78
N ALA A 171 7.45 15.21 0.81
CA ALA A 171 6.48 14.19 0.42
C ALA A 171 6.55 13.91 -1.08
N GLU A 172 6.76 14.94 -1.91
CA GLU A 172 6.98 14.80 -3.35
C GLU A 172 8.30 14.08 -3.65
N ASP A 173 9.38 14.41 -2.92
CA ASP A 173 10.67 13.72 -3.05
C ASP A 173 10.56 12.23 -2.67
N LEU A 174 9.81 11.92 -1.60
CA LEU A 174 9.50 10.55 -1.22
C LEU A 174 8.76 9.82 -2.34
N ILE A 175 7.73 10.43 -2.93
CA ILE A 175 6.96 9.83 -4.03
C ILE A 175 7.87 9.53 -5.23
N SER A 176 8.73 10.47 -5.60
CA SER A 176 9.68 10.30 -6.70
C SER A 176 10.62 9.12 -6.42
N LYS A 177 11.17 9.04 -5.21
CA LYS A 177 12.05 7.95 -4.78
C LYS A 177 11.35 6.58 -4.74
N ILE A 178 10.06 6.54 -4.37
CA ILE A 178 9.23 5.33 -4.45
C ILE A 178 9.12 4.84 -5.89
N LEU A 179 8.86 5.76 -6.84
CA LEU A 179 8.69 5.42 -8.25
C LEU A 179 9.99 4.95 -8.89
N GLU A 180 11.11 5.64 -8.64
CA GLU A 180 12.44 5.28 -9.15
C GLU A 180 12.88 3.87 -8.74
N ASN A 181 12.52 3.44 -7.53
CA ASN A 181 12.92 2.15 -6.99
C ASN A 181 11.87 1.03 -7.20
N SER A 182 10.77 1.33 -7.90
CA SER A 182 9.70 0.37 -8.15
C SER A 182 9.92 -0.42 -9.44
N THR A 183 9.67 -1.74 -9.39
CA THR A 183 9.68 -2.58 -10.60
C THR A 183 8.30 -2.55 -11.27
N LEU A 184 8.15 -1.73 -12.31
CA LEU A 184 6.85 -1.50 -12.95
C LEU A 184 6.51 -2.58 -13.98
N LYS A 185 5.39 -3.29 -13.78
CA LYS A 185 4.78 -4.11 -14.84
C LYS A 185 4.02 -3.22 -15.82
N ILE A 186 4.55 -3.02 -17.02
CA ILE A 186 3.98 -2.09 -18.01
C ILE A 186 2.59 -2.58 -18.49
N LYS A 187 1.56 -1.75 -18.32
CA LYS A 187 0.17 -1.99 -18.79
C LYS A 187 -0.19 -1.19 -20.05
N ASN A 188 0.70 -0.36 -20.60
CA ASN A 188 0.55 0.46 -21.81
C ASN A 188 -0.63 1.46 -21.84
N LYS A 189 -1.34 1.67 -20.72
CA LYS A 189 -2.37 2.71 -20.63
C LYS A 189 -1.74 4.07 -20.40
N LYS A 190 -2.10 5.05 -21.22
CA LYS A 190 -1.64 6.44 -21.12
C LYS A 190 -2.67 7.27 -20.36
N ILE A 191 -2.25 7.98 -19.35
CA ILE A 191 -3.13 8.77 -18.50
C ILE A 191 -2.58 10.17 -18.44
N LEU A 192 -3.41 11.18 -18.71
CA LEU A 192 -3.04 12.58 -18.53
C LEU A 192 -3.69 13.10 -17.25
N ILE A 193 -2.92 13.74 -16.39
CA ILE A 193 -3.40 14.42 -15.19
C ILE A 193 -3.09 15.91 -15.34
N CYS A 194 -4.11 16.75 -15.19
CA CYS A 194 -3.99 18.21 -15.28
C CYS A 194 -4.74 18.91 -14.16
N LEU A 195 -4.49 20.20 -14.05
CA LEU A 195 -5.11 21.11 -13.09
C LEU A 195 -5.92 22.15 -13.89
N PRO A 196 -7.09 22.58 -13.41
CA PRO A 196 -7.79 23.70 -14.02
C PRO A 196 -7.06 25.02 -13.78
N TYR A 197 -7.40 26.04 -14.57
CA TYR A 197 -6.88 27.39 -14.35
C TYR A 197 -7.20 27.88 -12.93
N GLY A 198 -6.20 28.46 -12.27
CA GLY A 198 -6.28 28.92 -10.89
C GLY A 198 -5.90 27.88 -9.84
N GLU A 199 -5.66 26.62 -10.23
CA GLU A 199 -5.27 25.55 -9.31
C GLU A 199 -3.76 25.31 -9.33
N GLN A 200 -3.17 25.31 -8.13
CA GLN A 200 -1.73 25.16 -7.92
C GLN A 200 -1.38 23.96 -7.03
N HIS A 201 -2.37 23.38 -6.34
CA HIS A 201 -2.14 22.30 -5.40
C HIS A 201 -1.88 20.98 -6.13
N THR A 202 -0.62 20.55 -6.17
CA THR A 202 -0.15 19.39 -6.96
C THR A 202 -0.02 18.10 -6.17
N ILE A 203 -0.01 18.15 -4.83
CA ILE A 203 0.32 16.96 -4.03
C ILE A 203 -0.70 15.83 -4.26
N GLY A 204 -1.99 16.17 -4.34
CA GLY A 204 -3.06 15.20 -4.59
C GLY A 204 -2.91 14.52 -5.95
N SER A 205 -2.63 15.30 -7.02
CA SER A 205 -2.42 14.75 -8.35
C SER A 205 -1.16 13.87 -8.42
N LYS A 206 -0.08 14.23 -7.71
CA LYS A 206 1.15 13.41 -7.62
C LYS A 206 0.95 12.09 -6.89
N VAL A 207 0.16 12.06 -5.81
CA VAL A 207 -0.18 10.80 -5.12
C VAL A 207 -1.00 9.88 -6.02
N ILE A 208 -1.97 10.42 -6.76
CA ILE A 208 -2.75 9.62 -7.73
C ILE A 208 -1.85 9.15 -8.87
N ALA A 209 -0.99 10.03 -9.38
CA ALA A 209 -0.03 9.69 -10.42
C ALA A 209 0.88 8.54 -9.98
N SER A 210 1.39 8.57 -8.75
CA SER A 210 2.29 7.53 -8.26
C SER A 210 1.59 6.18 -8.12
N GLU A 211 0.36 6.15 -7.60
CA GLU A 211 -0.41 4.91 -7.52
C GLU A 211 -0.70 4.32 -8.91
N LEU A 212 -1.10 5.16 -9.86
CA LEU A 212 -1.35 4.74 -11.23
C LEU A 212 -0.08 4.24 -11.92
N SER A 213 1.05 4.91 -11.71
CA SER A 213 2.36 4.49 -12.23
C SER A 213 2.80 3.16 -11.63
N LEU A 214 2.71 2.98 -10.31
CA LEU A 214 3.00 1.70 -9.63
C LEU A 214 2.12 0.54 -10.14
N LYS A 215 0.91 0.85 -10.59
CA LYS A 215 0.02 -0.12 -11.25
C LYS A 215 0.37 -0.42 -12.69
N GLY A 216 1.41 0.21 -13.25
CA GLY A 216 1.95 -0.06 -14.59
C GLY A 216 1.54 0.91 -15.68
N ASN A 217 0.84 2.00 -15.35
CA ASN A 217 0.34 2.95 -16.35
C ASN A 217 1.42 3.98 -16.71
N MET A 218 1.37 4.51 -17.94
CA MET A 218 2.15 5.67 -18.34
C MET A 218 1.37 6.93 -17.94
N VAL A 219 1.81 7.62 -16.91
CA VAL A 219 1.13 8.81 -16.39
C VAL A 219 1.91 10.06 -16.78
N TYR A 220 1.22 10.99 -17.46
CA TYR A 220 1.71 12.33 -17.77
C TYR A 220 1.03 13.31 -16.83
N THR A 221 1.79 14.06 -16.05
CA THR A 221 1.25 15.10 -15.16
C THR A 221 1.68 16.45 -15.68
N LEU A 222 0.71 17.32 -15.96
CA LEU A 222 0.97 18.70 -16.38
C LEU A 222 1.29 19.58 -15.18
N HIS A 223 2.09 20.61 -15.41
CA HIS A 223 2.47 21.56 -14.40
C HIS A 223 1.28 22.46 -14.01
N PRO A 224 1.30 23.07 -12.81
CA PRO A 224 0.42 24.19 -12.52
C PRO A 224 0.49 25.26 -13.60
N PHE A 225 -0.60 26.00 -13.79
CA PHE A 225 -0.73 27.10 -14.75
C PHE A 225 -0.64 26.71 -16.24
N THR A 226 -0.55 25.42 -16.58
CA THR A 226 -0.66 25.00 -17.99
C THR A 226 -1.96 25.51 -18.59
N SER A 227 -1.86 26.21 -19.72
CA SER A 227 -3.01 26.85 -20.35
C SER A 227 -3.98 25.80 -20.91
N THR A 228 -5.26 26.15 -21.09
CA THR A 228 -6.21 25.20 -21.71
C THR A 228 -5.76 24.78 -23.11
N LEU A 229 -5.12 25.68 -23.87
CA LEU A 229 -4.61 25.35 -25.20
C LEU A 229 -3.49 24.31 -25.12
N GLU A 230 -2.51 24.52 -24.24
CA GLU A 230 -1.41 23.57 -24.01
C GLU A 230 -1.91 22.20 -23.51
N ILE A 231 -2.97 22.17 -22.68
CA ILE A 231 -3.61 20.92 -22.26
C ILE A 231 -4.19 20.18 -23.47
N LEU A 232 -4.92 20.90 -24.34
CA LEU A 232 -5.52 20.32 -25.56
C LEU A 232 -4.44 19.83 -26.53
N GLU A 233 -3.35 20.58 -26.71
CA GLU A 233 -2.19 20.17 -27.51
C GLU A 233 -1.54 18.91 -26.93
N THR A 234 -1.34 18.84 -25.61
CA THR A 234 -0.82 17.64 -24.95
C THR A 234 -1.73 16.42 -25.15
N ILE A 235 -3.05 16.60 -25.12
CA ILE A 235 -4.01 15.52 -25.41
C ILE A 235 -3.82 15.02 -26.84
N ASN A 236 -3.64 15.92 -27.81
CA ASN A 236 -3.39 15.58 -29.20
C ASN A 236 -2.07 14.80 -29.38
N GLU A 237 -0.99 15.27 -28.75
CA GLU A 237 0.34 14.68 -28.87
C GLU A 237 0.48 13.34 -28.16
N LYS A 238 0.06 13.28 -26.89
CA LYS A 238 0.29 12.11 -26.02
C LYS A 238 -0.76 11.04 -26.23
N ILE A 239 -1.94 11.43 -26.73
CA ILE A 239 -3.07 10.55 -27.03
C ILE A 239 -3.42 9.69 -25.79
N PRO A 240 -3.81 10.31 -24.66
CA PRO A 240 -4.08 9.55 -23.44
C PRO A 240 -5.35 8.69 -23.59
N ASP A 241 -5.42 7.55 -22.89
CA ASP A 241 -6.65 6.75 -22.78
C ASP A 241 -7.72 7.42 -21.90
N CYS A 242 -7.32 8.28 -20.96
CA CYS A 242 -8.20 9.11 -20.16
C CYS A 242 -7.50 10.37 -19.64
N VAL A 243 -8.29 11.37 -19.26
CA VAL A 243 -7.82 12.62 -18.64
C VAL A 243 -8.38 12.70 -17.22
N LEU A 244 -7.54 13.02 -16.24
CA LEU A 244 -7.94 13.37 -14.88
C LEU A 244 -7.71 14.86 -14.64
N ILE A 245 -8.73 15.54 -14.11
CA ILE A 245 -8.67 16.94 -13.70
C ILE A 245 -8.72 16.98 -12.18
N SER A 246 -7.61 17.37 -11.55
CA SER A 246 -7.50 17.48 -10.10
C SER A 246 -7.87 18.89 -9.64
N VAL A 247 -8.76 19.00 -8.66
CA VAL A 247 -9.27 20.27 -8.11
C VAL A 247 -9.23 20.19 -6.59
N THR A 248 -8.49 21.10 -5.98
CA THR A 248 -8.32 21.15 -4.53
C THR A 248 -9.18 22.25 -3.92
N LEU A 249 -9.22 23.42 -4.55
CA LEU A 249 -10.02 24.56 -4.10
C LEU A 249 -11.40 24.58 -4.75
N GLU A 250 -12.44 24.85 -3.96
CA GLU A 250 -13.83 24.91 -4.44
C GLU A 250 -14.05 26.00 -5.51
N ASP A 251 -13.36 27.13 -5.38
CA ASP A 251 -13.42 28.24 -6.34
C ASP A 251 -13.02 27.82 -7.77
N ASN A 252 -12.19 26.76 -7.89
CA ASN A 252 -11.70 26.25 -9.16
C ASN A 252 -12.62 25.20 -9.80
N ILE A 253 -13.73 24.82 -9.16
CA ILE A 253 -14.68 23.83 -9.72
C ILE A 253 -15.27 24.31 -11.05
N LEU A 254 -15.63 25.60 -11.14
CA LEU A 254 -16.18 26.14 -12.39
C LEU A 254 -15.13 26.14 -13.51
N SER A 255 -13.88 26.46 -13.19
CA SER A 255 -12.75 26.36 -14.13
C SER A 255 -12.54 24.93 -14.61
N ALA A 256 -12.65 23.94 -13.72
CA ALA A 256 -12.58 22.52 -14.08
C ALA A 256 -13.71 22.09 -15.00
N LYS A 257 -14.94 22.55 -14.74
CA LYS A 257 -16.09 22.28 -15.61
C LYS A 257 -15.87 22.82 -17.02
N ARG A 258 -15.48 24.09 -17.15
CA ARG A 258 -15.17 24.72 -18.44
C ARG A 258 -14.05 23.99 -19.19
N LEU A 259 -13.01 23.56 -18.48
CA LEU A 259 -11.92 22.76 -19.06
C LEU A 259 -12.46 21.42 -19.59
N SER A 260 -13.29 20.73 -18.81
CA SER A 260 -13.86 19.45 -19.21
C SER A 260 -14.76 19.55 -20.45
N GLU A 261 -15.56 20.62 -20.55
CA GLU A 261 -16.42 20.90 -21.70
C GLU A 261 -15.57 21.11 -22.96
N LYS A 262 -14.54 21.96 -22.88
CA LYS A 262 -13.60 22.18 -23.99
C LYS A 262 -12.87 20.91 -24.44
N ILE A 263 -12.49 20.03 -23.51
CA ILE A 263 -11.89 18.75 -23.87
C ILE A 263 -12.92 17.86 -24.58
N GLN A 264 -14.17 17.80 -24.11
CA GLN A 264 -15.23 16.98 -24.71
C GLN A 264 -15.67 17.48 -26.09
N GLU A 265 -15.60 18.79 -26.33
CA GLU A 265 -15.86 19.38 -27.65
C GLU A 265 -14.86 18.89 -28.71
N ASN A 266 -13.59 18.73 -28.32
CA ASN A 266 -12.50 18.38 -29.24
C ASN A 266 -12.16 16.88 -29.24
N TYR A 267 -12.46 16.17 -28.15
CA TYR A 267 -11.98 14.81 -27.91
C TYR A 267 -13.02 13.93 -27.23
N LYS A 268 -13.04 12.64 -27.57
CA LYS A 268 -13.95 11.63 -26.97
C LYS A 268 -13.34 10.89 -25.77
N ASN A 269 -12.27 11.44 -25.20
CA ASN A 269 -11.55 10.80 -24.11
C ASN A 269 -12.42 10.80 -22.84
N PRO A 270 -12.47 9.69 -22.09
CA PRO A 270 -13.04 9.70 -20.75
C PRO A 270 -12.34 10.75 -19.88
N ILE A 271 -13.13 11.61 -19.25
CA ILE A 271 -12.65 12.64 -18.32
C ILE A 271 -13.14 12.29 -16.91
N PHE A 272 -12.23 12.33 -15.95
CA PHE A 272 -12.54 12.19 -14.54
C PHE A 272 -12.14 13.49 -13.83
N ILE A 273 -13.08 14.17 -13.20
CA ILE A 273 -12.78 15.33 -12.36
C ILE A 273 -12.74 14.82 -10.92
N GLY A 274 -11.86 15.35 -10.07
CA GLY A 274 -11.78 14.92 -8.68
C GLY A 274 -10.89 15.81 -7.83
N GLY A 275 -10.66 15.40 -6.59
CA GLY A 275 -9.87 16.14 -5.61
C GLY A 275 -10.70 16.64 -4.43
N GLN A 276 -10.07 17.41 -3.54
CA GLN A 276 -10.63 17.78 -2.24
C GLN A 276 -11.89 18.64 -2.36
N ALA A 277 -11.99 19.45 -3.43
CA ALA A 277 -13.12 20.34 -3.70
C ALA A 277 -14.48 19.63 -3.85
N PHE A 278 -14.47 18.30 -3.97
CA PHE A 278 -15.68 17.49 -4.19
C PHE A 278 -16.07 16.61 -3.00
N ARG A 279 -15.36 16.69 -1.86
CA ARG A 279 -15.55 15.80 -0.70
C ARG A 279 -16.95 15.90 -0.07
N ASP A 280 -17.47 17.11 0.09
CA ASP A 280 -18.73 17.38 0.80
C ASP A 280 -19.90 17.74 -0.13
N LYS A 281 -19.75 17.50 -1.44
CA LYS A 281 -20.73 17.91 -2.46
C LYS A 281 -21.78 16.83 -2.78
N ASN A 282 -22.95 17.28 -3.24
CA ASN A 282 -24.14 16.43 -3.49
C ASN A 282 -23.92 15.42 -4.65
N PRO A 283 -24.54 14.22 -4.63
CA PRO A 283 -24.36 13.17 -5.65
C PRO A 283 -24.63 13.57 -7.11
N LEU A 284 -25.44 14.61 -7.34
CA LEU A 284 -25.72 15.14 -8.68
C LEU A 284 -24.53 15.92 -9.26
N GLU A 285 -23.73 16.57 -8.42
CA GLU A 285 -22.43 17.17 -8.80
C GLU A 285 -21.32 16.10 -8.86
N LYS A 286 -21.52 14.95 -8.18
CA LYS A 286 -20.67 13.73 -8.32
C LYS A 286 -20.81 13.03 -9.68
N LYS A 287 -21.69 13.48 -10.60
CA LYS A 287 -21.71 12.99 -11.99
C LYS A 287 -20.37 13.17 -12.70
N PHE A 288 -19.58 14.15 -12.28
CA PHE A 288 -18.26 14.46 -12.85
C PHE A 288 -17.11 13.91 -12.01
N VAL A 289 -17.40 13.44 -10.80
CA VAL A 289 -16.43 12.99 -9.80
C VAL A 289 -16.90 11.69 -9.18
N ASN A 290 -16.26 10.60 -9.58
CA ASN A 290 -16.24 9.42 -8.74
C ASN A 290 -15.37 9.75 -7.53
N GLU A 291 -16.02 10.21 -6.46
CA GLU A 291 -15.49 10.10 -5.10
C GLU A 291 -15.50 8.61 -4.74
N GLU A 292 -14.67 7.86 -5.43
CA GLU A 292 -14.56 6.43 -5.30
C GLU A 292 -13.12 6.14 -4.92
N LYS A 293 -12.93 5.24 -3.94
CA LYS A 293 -11.62 4.74 -3.50
C LYS A 293 -10.71 4.59 -4.72
N LEU A 294 -9.46 5.02 -4.64
CA LEU A 294 -8.50 4.97 -5.75
C LEU A 294 -8.49 3.63 -6.51
N GLY A 295 -8.72 2.52 -5.81
CA GLY A 295 -8.93 1.20 -6.39
C GLY A 295 -10.10 1.08 -7.39
N LYS A 296 -11.18 1.86 -7.26
CA LYS A 296 -12.30 1.93 -8.22
C LYS A 296 -11.98 2.82 -9.44
N ILE A 297 -11.29 3.97 -9.28
CA ILE A 297 -10.76 4.74 -10.43
C ILE A 297 -9.83 3.85 -11.26
N CYS A 298 -8.93 3.13 -10.60
CA CYS A 298 -8.07 2.13 -11.23
C CYS A 298 -8.89 1.03 -11.94
N LYS A 299 -10.00 0.56 -11.36
CA LYS A 299 -10.88 -0.44 -12.01
C LYS A 299 -11.62 0.13 -13.23
N LEU A 300 -12.04 1.40 -13.18
CA LEU A 300 -12.74 2.06 -14.29
C LEU A 300 -11.80 2.29 -15.47
N ILE A 301 -10.58 2.76 -15.20
CA ILE A 301 -9.52 2.92 -16.20
C ILE A 301 -9.17 1.57 -16.86
N ASN A 302 -9.23 0.47 -16.10
CA ASN A 302 -8.99 -0.88 -16.58
C ASN A 302 -10.23 -1.59 -17.15
N SER A 303 -11.41 -0.96 -17.16
CA SER A 303 -12.64 -1.57 -17.67
C SER A 303 -12.70 -1.55 -19.20
N LYS A 304 -13.28 -2.59 -19.81
CA LYS A 304 -13.38 -2.75 -21.28
C LYS A 304 -14.10 -1.58 -21.99
N LYS A 305 -14.87 -0.76 -21.28
CA LYS A 305 -15.63 0.38 -21.83
C LYS A 305 -14.75 1.47 -22.47
N ILE A 306 -13.47 1.59 -22.09
CA ILE A 306 -12.53 2.55 -22.70
C ILE A 306 -11.98 2.01 -24.04
N GLN A 307 -12.11 0.71 -24.33
CA GLN A 307 -11.61 0.11 -25.58
C GLN A 307 -12.51 0.41 -26.80
N GLU A 308 -13.81 0.63 -26.61
CA GLU A 308 -14.77 0.87 -27.70
C GLU A 308 -14.67 2.27 -28.32
N ASN A 309 -14.22 3.29 -27.57
CA ASN A 309 -14.04 4.65 -28.09
C ASN A 309 -12.87 4.80 -29.10
N LYS A 310 -12.05 3.75 -29.30
CA LYS A 310 -11.00 3.74 -30.33
C LYS A 310 -11.56 3.76 -31.76
N SER A 311 -12.75 3.18 -32.01
CA SER A 311 -13.28 3.02 -33.37
C SER A 311 -14.03 4.25 -33.91
N LEU A 312 -14.20 5.29 -33.09
CA LEU A 312 -15.03 6.46 -33.40
C LEU A 312 -14.24 7.77 -33.56
N ARG A 313 -12.90 7.67 -33.70
CA ARG A 313 -12.04 8.79 -34.10
C ARG A 313 -12.32 9.13 -35.56
N LYS A 314 -13.42 9.85 -35.80
CA LYS A 314 -13.58 10.57 -37.06
C LYS A 314 -12.41 11.54 -37.18
N ASN A 315 -11.76 11.49 -38.33
CA ASN A 315 -10.82 12.48 -38.82
C ASN A 315 -11.32 13.87 -38.44
N VAL A 316 -10.59 14.54 -37.56
CA VAL A 316 -10.64 16.00 -37.42
C VAL A 316 -9.25 16.45 -37.83
N PHE A 317 -9.25 17.32 -38.83
CA PHE A 317 -8.11 17.78 -39.62
C PHE A 317 -6.99 18.41 -38.79
#